data_AF-A0A662HWL8-F1
#
_entry.id   AF-A0A662HWL8-F1
#
_cell.length_a   1.000
_cell.length_b   1.000
_cell.length_c   1.000
_cell.angle_alpha   90.00
_cell.angle_beta   90.00
_cell.angle_gamma   90.00
#
_symmetry.space_group_name_H-M   'P 1'
#
loop_
_entity.id
_entity.type
_entity.pdbx_description
1 polymer ?
#
loop_
_entity_poly.entity_id
_entity_poly.type
_entity_poly.pdbx_seq_one_letter_code
_entity_poly.pdbx_strand_id
1 'polypeptide(L)'
;GGGGGIGMSIVWRREEIKSAVERAASVAASAFGDEEVYVEKYFPKARHIEVQIFGDSHGNVIHIFERECSVQRRFQKVIEEAPSPALNEELREQITSYAVKAAKVVGYVNAGTVEFLFDPDTAKFYLLEVNSRVQVEHPITEMITGVDIVKTQFIVAAGEALPFSQNELEIRGHAFEARIYAEDPLHGFVPSPGKITRLLMPAGPGVRVDSGVYEGFEVGPYYDPMLMKIITWGRNREEARKRMIRSLHETIVEGVTTNLDLHSFVFTYPRFVKGDLYTRFIEDERIIEKMKNYKRQVMRAPPVAAGEESKERKEEERSRPVDAWSVASRLSW
;
A
#
# COMPACT_ATOMS: atom_id res chain seq x y z
N GLY A 1 1.17 -10.29 -23.78
CA GLY A 1 0.66 -10.15 -22.40
C GLY A 1 1.77 -9.67 -21.47
N GLY A 2 1.58 -8.57 -20.73
CA GLY A 2 2.59 -8.02 -19.81
C GLY A 2 1.96 -7.53 -18.50
N GLY A 3 2.77 -7.30 -17.47
CA GLY A 3 2.30 -6.82 -16.17
C GLY A 3 3.44 -6.55 -15.18
N GLY A 4 3.19 -5.70 -14.17
CA GLY A 4 4.14 -5.43 -13.08
C GLY A 4 5.38 -4.61 -13.45
N GLY A 5 5.33 -3.85 -14.56
CA GLY A 5 6.44 -3.02 -15.03
C GLY A 5 7.56 -3.78 -15.75
N ILE A 6 7.37 -5.07 -16.05
CA ILE A 6 8.35 -5.92 -16.75
C ILE A 6 8.22 -5.72 -18.26
N GLY A 7 9.36 -5.63 -18.96
CA GLY A 7 9.40 -5.56 -20.43
C GLY A 7 9.17 -4.18 -21.04
N MET A 8 9.14 -3.12 -20.22
CA MET A 8 8.98 -1.74 -20.71
C MET A 8 10.33 -1.07 -20.99
N SER A 9 10.39 -0.24 -22.03
CA SER A 9 11.58 0.57 -22.37
C SER A 9 11.18 1.94 -22.87
N ILE A 10 11.83 2.98 -22.37
CA ILE A 10 11.64 4.36 -22.86
C ILE A 10 12.56 4.59 -24.05
N VAL A 11 12.00 5.10 -25.13
CA VAL A 11 12.73 5.47 -26.35
C VAL A 11 12.69 6.98 -26.50
N TRP A 12 13.86 7.62 -26.48
CA TRP A 12 13.95 9.09 -26.62
C TRP A 12 14.23 9.52 -28.05
N ARG A 13 14.89 8.65 -28.83
CA ARG A 13 15.30 8.93 -30.20
C ARG A 13 14.91 7.81 -31.14
N ARG A 14 14.64 8.17 -32.40
CA ARG A 14 14.13 7.22 -33.41
C ARG A 14 15.08 6.04 -33.64
N GLU A 15 16.38 6.28 -33.54
CA GLU A 15 17.43 5.29 -33.76
C GLU A 15 17.43 4.19 -32.68
N GLU A 16 16.85 4.46 -31.51
CA GLU A 16 16.79 3.52 -30.39
C GLU A 16 15.63 2.52 -30.53
N ILE A 17 14.62 2.82 -31.36
CA ILE A 17 13.36 2.04 -31.48
C ILE A 17 13.64 0.57 -31.74
N LYS A 18 14.45 0.27 -32.78
CA LYS A 18 14.70 -1.12 -33.18
C LYS A 18 15.27 -1.94 -32.01
N SER A 19 16.29 -1.40 -31.35
CA SER A 19 16.94 -2.06 -30.21
C SER A 19 16.00 -2.21 -29.01
N ALA A 20 15.09 -1.26 -28.79
CA ALA A 20 14.14 -1.32 -27.69
C ALA A 20 13.04 -2.36 -27.93
N VAL A 21 12.52 -2.43 -29.16
CA VAL A 21 11.54 -3.44 -29.58
C VAL A 21 12.11 -4.85 -29.45
N GLU A 22 13.31 -5.10 -29.97
CA GLU A 22 13.97 -6.41 -29.88
C GLU A 22 14.18 -6.86 -28.42
N ARG A 23 14.62 -5.93 -27.56
CA ARG A 23 14.78 -6.20 -26.12
C ARG A 23 13.44 -6.48 -25.44
N ALA A 24 12.42 -5.66 -25.69
CA ALA A 24 11.10 -5.81 -25.08
C ALA A 24 10.43 -7.13 -25.50
N ALA A 25 10.47 -7.47 -26.79
CA ALA A 25 9.93 -8.72 -27.32
C ALA A 25 10.65 -9.94 -26.72
N SER A 26 11.99 -9.90 -26.61
CA SER A 26 12.76 -10.99 -26.00
C SER A 26 12.42 -11.22 -24.52
N VAL A 27 12.25 -10.13 -23.75
CA VAL A 27 11.80 -10.22 -22.35
C VAL A 27 10.38 -10.76 -22.28
N ALA A 28 9.49 -10.29 -23.15
CA ALA A 28 8.09 -10.73 -23.18
C ALA A 28 7.95 -12.22 -23.53
N ALA A 29 8.71 -12.71 -24.52
CA ALA A 29 8.81 -14.13 -24.86
C ALA A 29 9.23 -14.99 -23.65
N SER A 30 10.27 -14.53 -22.95
CA SER A 30 10.86 -15.28 -21.84
C SER A 30 9.97 -15.29 -20.59
N ALA A 31 9.30 -14.18 -20.30
CA ALA A 31 8.49 -14.02 -19.09
C ALA A 31 7.03 -14.46 -19.27
N PHE A 32 6.47 -14.30 -20.47
CA PHE A 32 5.03 -14.44 -20.73
C PHE A 32 4.70 -15.36 -21.91
N GLY A 33 5.70 -15.85 -22.66
CA GLY A 33 5.49 -16.72 -23.83
C GLY A 33 4.89 -16.02 -25.04
N ASP A 34 4.94 -14.68 -25.07
CA ASP A 34 4.32 -13.83 -26.09
C ASP A 34 5.25 -12.66 -26.44
N GLU A 35 5.54 -12.47 -27.72
CA GLU A 35 6.46 -11.45 -28.25
C GLU A 35 5.76 -10.16 -28.66
N GLU A 36 4.43 -10.08 -28.55
CA GLU A 36 3.68 -8.90 -28.96
C GLU A 36 4.09 -7.66 -28.17
N VAL A 37 4.43 -6.61 -28.89
CA VAL A 37 4.78 -5.31 -28.34
C VAL A 37 3.99 -4.22 -29.05
N TYR A 38 3.66 -3.17 -28.31
CA TYR A 38 3.02 -1.97 -28.83
C TYR A 38 3.76 -0.72 -28.33
N VAL A 39 3.47 0.42 -28.93
CA VAL A 39 4.15 1.68 -28.63
C VAL A 39 3.13 2.71 -28.20
N GLU A 40 3.43 3.41 -27.12
CA GLU A 40 2.61 4.50 -26.59
C GLU A 40 3.42 5.78 -26.47
N LYS A 41 2.69 6.89 -26.39
CA LYS A 41 3.30 8.18 -26.06
C LYS A 41 3.76 8.15 -24.60
N TYR A 42 5.01 8.52 -24.37
CA TYR A 42 5.59 8.56 -23.03
C TYR A 42 5.31 9.89 -22.31
N PHE A 43 4.87 9.83 -21.05
CA PHE A 43 4.57 10.99 -20.22
C PHE A 43 5.47 11.05 -18.97
N PRO A 44 6.59 11.79 -19.01
CA PRO A 44 7.62 11.73 -17.95
C PRO A 44 7.18 12.31 -16.60
N LYS A 45 6.18 13.21 -16.58
CA LYS A 45 5.66 13.87 -15.38
C LYS A 45 4.22 13.49 -15.07
N ALA A 46 3.72 12.40 -15.67
CA ALA A 46 2.37 11.95 -15.37
C ALA A 46 2.28 11.44 -13.93
N ARG A 47 1.08 11.58 -13.38
CA ARG A 47 0.64 10.88 -12.18
C ARG A 47 -0.04 9.58 -12.58
N HIS A 48 0.12 8.57 -11.74
CA HIS A 48 -0.61 7.33 -11.90
C HIS A 48 -1.82 7.39 -10.97
N ILE A 49 -3.01 7.56 -11.55
CA ILE A 49 -4.28 7.61 -10.82
C ILE A 49 -5.12 6.43 -11.26
N GLU A 50 -5.71 5.74 -10.31
CA GLU A 50 -6.52 4.57 -10.61
C GLU A 50 -7.85 4.64 -9.87
N VAL A 51 -8.89 4.05 -10.44
CA VAL A 51 -10.24 4.08 -9.89
C VAL A 51 -10.67 2.67 -9.53
N GLN A 52 -11.04 2.48 -8.26
CA GLN A 52 -11.67 1.24 -7.82
C GLN A 52 -13.06 1.16 -8.45
N ILE A 53 -13.35 0.07 -9.16
CA ILE A 53 -14.68 -0.22 -9.68
C ILE A 53 -15.24 -1.50 -9.03
N PHE A 54 -16.56 -1.58 -9.00
CA PHE A 54 -17.28 -2.79 -8.61
C PHE A 54 -18.50 -2.96 -9.50
N GLY A 55 -18.67 -4.15 -10.08
CA GLY A 55 -19.89 -4.51 -10.81
C GLY A 55 -20.55 -5.76 -10.24
N ASP A 56 -21.86 -5.90 -10.37
CA ASP A 56 -22.60 -7.14 -10.07
C ASP A 56 -23.18 -7.81 -11.31
N SER A 57 -23.71 -9.03 -11.12
CA SER A 57 -24.37 -9.79 -12.18
C SER A 57 -25.73 -9.22 -12.60
N HIS A 58 -26.21 -8.16 -11.93
CA HIS A 58 -27.48 -7.49 -12.21
C HIS A 58 -27.30 -6.25 -13.09
N GLY A 59 -26.06 -5.96 -13.51
CA GLY A 59 -25.71 -4.83 -14.38
C GLY A 59 -25.43 -3.53 -13.63
N ASN A 60 -25.41 -3.56 -12.29
CA ASN A 60 -24.98 -2.40 -11.51
C ASN A 60 -23.46 -2.29 -11.57
N VAL A 61 -22.96 -1.07 -11.76
CA VAL A 61 -21.53 -0.76 -11.72
C VAL A 61 -21.34 0.57 -11.03
N ILE A 62 -20.45 0.60 -10.03
CA ILE A 62 -20.12 1.76 -9.21
C ILE A 62 -18.60 1.94 -9.15
N HIS A 63 -18.15 3.14 -8.75
CA HIS A 63 -16.78 3.38 -8.33
C HIS A 63 -16.69 3.54 -6.82
N ILE A 64 -15.53 3.18 -6.26
CA ILE A 64 -15.18 3.41 -4.84
C ILE A 64 -13.98 4.37 -4.80
N PHE A 65 -14.18 5.51 -5.47
CA PHE A 65 -13.21 6.61 -5.63
C PHE A 65 -11.85 6.19 -6.23
N GLU A 66 -10.91 7.13 -6.23
CA GLU A 66 -9.58 6.98 -6.80
C GLU A 66 -8.47 6.74 -5.75
N ARG A 67 -7.35 6.23 -6.25
CA ARG A 67 -6.07 6.16 -5.54
C ARG A 67 -4.97 6.81 -6.36
N GLU A 68 -4.03 7.46 -5.70
CA GLU A 68 -2.79 7.98 -6.27
C GLU A 68 -1.66 6.99 -6.01
N CYS A 69 -1.12 6.43 -7.10
CA CYS A 69 -0.06 5.42 -7.09
C CYS A 69 1.21 5.94 -7.79
N SER A 70 1.41 7.25 -7.77
CA SER A 70 2.49 7.94 -8.49
C SER A 70 3.87 7.69 -7.90
N VAL A 71 4.00 7.32 -6.62
CA VAL A 71 5.32 7.04 -6.03
C VAL A 71 5.76 5.63 -6.41
N GLN A 72 6.59 5.56 -7.44
CA GLN A 72 7.02 4.32 -8.06
C GLN A 72 8.54 4.22 -8.12
N ARG A 73 9.02 3.00 -8.27
CA ARG A 73 10.41 2.67 -8.60
C ARG A 73 10.40 1.71 -9.78
N ARG A 74 11.01 2.09 -10.91
CA ARG A 74 11.01 1.27 -12.13
C ARG A 74 9.60 0.75 -12.48
N PHE A 75 8.61 1.64 -12.44
CA PHE A 75 7.18 1.34 -12.69
C PHE A 75 6.49 0.40 -11.69
N GLN A 76 7.11 0.11 -10.55
CA GLN A 76 6.49 -0.62 -9.45
C GLN A 76 6.03 0.35 -8.37
N LYS A 77 4.78 0.22 -7.92
CA LYS A 77 4.19 1.06 -6.87
C LYS A 77 4.88 0.80 -5.52
N VAL A 78 5.25 1.88 -4.83
CA VAL A 78 6.01 1.85 -3.56
C VAL A 78 5.18 2.42 -2.41
N ILE A 79 4.52 3.55 -2.65
CA ILE A 79 3.60 4.22 -1.72
C ILE A 79 2.36 4.64 -2.50
N GLU A 80 1.20 4.36 -1.92
CA GLU A 80 -0.10 4.70 -2.46
C GLU A 80 -0.88 5.56 -1.45
N GLU A 81 -1.74 6.43 -1.96
CA GLU A 81 -2.61 7.26 -1.13
C GLU A 81 -4.02 7.41 -1.69
N ALA A 82 -5.00 7.58 -0.80
CA ALA A 82 -6.39 7.80 -1.17
C ALA A 82 -7.02 8.86 -0.25
N PRO A 83 -7.78 9.84 -0.79
CA PRO A 83 -7.92 10.16 -2.21
C PRO A 83 -6.63 10.76 -2.81
N SER A 84 -6.63 11.05 -4.12
CA SER A 84 -5.50 11.74 -4.76
C SER A 84 -5.44 13.21 -4.33
N PRO A 85 -4.26 13.73 -3.92
CA PRO A 85 -4.10 15.15 -3.62
C PRO A 85 -4.06 16.04 -4.89
N ALA A 86 -3.95 15.45 -6.09
CA ALA A 86 -3.97 16.20 -7.35
C ALA A 86 -5.37 16.50 -7.87
N LEU A 87 -6.38 15.73 -7.45
CA LEU A 87 -7.72 15.85 -8.00
C LEU A 87 -8.61 16.73 -7.12
N ASN A 88 -9.14 17.79 -7.74
CA ASN A 88 -10.33 18.46 -7.23
C ASN A 88 -11.59 17.63 -7.53
N GLU A 89 -12.75 18.10 -7.09
CA GLU A 89 -14.00 17.35 -7.25
C GLU A 89 -14.42 17.15 -8.71
N GLU A 90 -14.20 18.15 -9.56
CA GLU A 90 -14.52 18.07 -10.99
C GLU A 90 -13.68 17.00 -11.70
N LEU A 91 -12.37 16.98 -11.47
CA LEU A 91 -11.46 15.99 -12.04
C LEU A 91 -11.74 14.58 -11.50
N ARG A 92 -12.13 14.47 -10.22
CA ARG A 92 -12.52 13.21 -9.59
C ARG A 92 -13.80 12.64 -10.21
N GLU A 93 -14.83 13.46 -10.37
CA GLU A 93 -16.06 13.06 -11.05
C GLU A 93 -15.77 12.63 -12.50
N GLN A 94 -14.88 13.36 -13.18
CA GLN A 94 -14.49 13.04 -14.55
C GLN A 94 -13.83 11.66 -14.66
N ILE A 95 -12.76 11.41 -13.90
CA ILE A 95 -12.00 10.14 -13.98
C ILE A 95 -12.84 8.94 -13.52
N THR A 96 -13.65 9.12 -12.48
CA THR A 96 -14.53 8.05 -11.97
C THR A 96 -15.64 7.73 -12.97
N SER A 97 -16.21 8.74 -13.64
CA SER A 97 -17.17 8.53 -14.72
C SER A 97 -16.58 7.73 -15.89
N TYR A 98 -15.30 7.96 -16.23
CA TYR A 98 -14.62 7.20 -17.28
C TYR A 98 -14.44 5.74 -16.90
N ALA A 99 -14.03 5.47 -15.65
CA ALA A 99 -13.87 4.12 -15.14
C ALA A 99 -15.20 3.35 -15.14
N VAL A 100 -16.29 3.97 -14.65
CA VAL A 100 -17.62 3.34 -14.64
C VAL A 100 -18.13 3.09 -16.06
N LYS A 101 -17.93 4.04 -17.00
CA LYS A 101 -18.31 3.84 -18.41
C LYS A 101 -17.56 2.67 -19.03
N ALA A 102 -16.24 2.59 -18.84
CA ALA A 102 -15.43 1.49 -19.35
C ALA A 102 -15.91 0.14 -18.81
N ALA A 103 -16.16 0.05 -17.51
CA ALA A 103 -16.65 -1.15 -16.84
C ALA A 103 -18.05 -1.58 -17.33
N LYS A 104 -18.97 -0.62 -17.52
CA LYS A 104 -20.32 -0.91 -18.05
C LYS A 104 -20.29 -1.47 -19.47
N VAL A 105 -19.43 -0.93 -20.34
CA VAL A 105 -19.32 -1.38 -21.75
C VAL A 105 -18.95 -2.85 -21.86
N VAL A 106 -18.12 -3.36 -20.94
CA VAL A 106 -17.67 -4.76 -20.96
C VAL A 106 -18.52 -5.67 -20.07
N GLY A 107 -19.58 -5.16 -19.44
CA GLY A 107 -20.38 -5.92 -18.48
C GLY A 107 -19.55 -6.42 -17.29
N TYR A 108 -18.68 -5.56 -16.76
CA TYR A 108 -17.73 -5.93 -15.71
C TYR A 108 -18.44 -6.44 -14.44
N VAL A 109 -17.93 -7.52 -13.85
CA VAL A 109 -18.44 -8.13 -12.62
C VAL A 109 -17.31 -8.28 -11.62
N ASN A 110 -17.63 -8.14 -10.33
CA ASN A 110 -16.72 -8.19 -9.19
C ASN A 110 -15.85 -6.91 -9.05
N ALA A 111 -14.81 -6.96 -8.21
CA ALA A 111 -13.89 -5.84 -8.00
C ALA A 111 -12.85 -5.76 -9.12
N GLY A 112 -12.62 -4.55 -9.62
CA GLY A 112 -11.57 -4.26 -10.59
C GLY A 112 -10.97 -2.88 -10.37
N THR A 113 -9.93 -2.55 -11.11
CA THR A 113 -9.36 -1.20 -11.10
C THR A 113 -9.05 -0.74 -12.50
N VAL A 114 -9.45 0.48 -12.83
CA VAL A 114 -9.14 1.14 -14.10
C VAL A 114 -8.01 2.13 -13.83
N GLU A 115 -6.86 1.92 -14.46
CA GLU A 115 -5.66 2.73 -14.27
C GLU A 115 -5.54 3.81 -15.35
N PHE A 116 -5.11 5.00 -14.95
CA PHE A 116 -4.92 6.15 -15.82
C PHE A 116 -3.58 6.83 -15.56
N LEU A 117 -3.01 7.39 -16.62
CA LEU A 117 -2.02 8.46 -16.51
C LEU A 117 -2.75 9.81 -16.50
N PHE A 118 -2.49 10.63 -15.48
CA PHE A 118 -2.95 12.01 -15.40
C PHE A 118 -1.79 12.95 -15.71
N ASP A 119 -1.96 13.77 -16.74
CA ASP A 119 -1.01 14.83 -17.10
C ASP A 119 -1.42 16.15 -16.41
N PRO A 120 -0.68 16.61 -15.38
CA PRO A 120 -1.03 17.81 -14.64
C PRO A 120 -0.91 19.09 -15.47
N ASP A 121 -0.09 19.10 -16.53
CA ASP A 121 0.10 20.30 -17.37
C ASP A 121 -1.11 20.55 -18.29
N THR A 122 -1.77 19.48 -18.73
CA THR A 122 -2.93 19.55 -19.63
C THR A 122 -4.26 19.21 -18.96
N ALA A 123 -4.23 18.76 -17.71
CA ALA A 123 -5.36 18.22 -16.97
C ALA A 123 -6.11 17.10 -17.72
N LYS A 124 -5.36 16.23 -18.41
CA LYS A 124 -5.92 15.12 -19.20
C LYS A 124 -5.63 13.77 -18.57
N PHE A 125 -6.61 12.88 -18.68
CA PHE A 125 -6.48 11.47 -18.33
C PHE A 125 -6.28 10.63 -19.59
N TYR A 126 -5.39 9.65 -19.47
CA TYR A 126 -5.11 8.65 -20.50
C TYR A 126 -5.28 7.28 -19.88
N LEU A 127 -6.19 6.46 -20.44
CA LEU A 127 -6.38 5.09 -19.99
C LEU A 127 -5.08 4.30 -20.18
N LEU A 128 -4.67 3.57 -19.15
CA LEU A 128 -3.49 2.71 -19.17
C LEU A 128 -3.91 1.24 -19.28
N GLU A 129 -4.57 0.72 -18.25
CA GLU A 129 -5.00 -0.68 -18.19
C GLU A 129 -6.23 -0.88 -17.29
N VAL A 130 -6.78 -2.09 -17.34
CA VAL A 130 -7.80 -2.55 -16.40
C VAL A 130 -7.26 -3.79 -15.68
N ASN A 131 -7.08 -3.67 -14.38
CA ASN A 131 -6.75 -4.79 -13.51
C ASN A 131 -8.04 -5.51 -13.11
N SER A 132 -8.26 -6.70 -13.68
CA SER A 132 -9.48 -7.48 -13.49
C SER A 132 -9.51 -8.28 -12.17
N ARG A 133 -8.97 -7.70 -11.10
CA ARG A 133 -8.79 -8.34 -9.79
C ARG A 133 -8.65 -7.29 -8.71
N VAL A 134 -8.72 -7.73 -7.45
CA VAL A 134 -8.29 -6.91 -6.31
C VAL A 134 -6.81 -6.55 -6.42
N GLN A 135 -6.46 -5.34 -5.99
CA GLN A 135 -5.09 -4.84 -5.97
C GLN A 135 -4.53 -4.82 -4.54
N VAL A 136 -3.20 -4.72 -4.44
CA VAL A 136 -2.48 -4.76 -3.15
C VAL A 136 -2.93 -3.60 -2.26
N GLU A 137 -3.10 -2.44 -2.89
CA GLU A 137 -3.45 -1.13 -2.37
C GLU A 137 -4.96 -0.90 -2.16
N HIS A 138 -5.80 -1.93 -2.26
CA HIS A 138 -7.23 -1.80 -1.92
C HIS A 138 -7.49 -1.30 -0.48
N PRO A 139 -6.67 -1.58 0.56
CA PRO A 139 -6.98 -1.17 1.92
C PRO A 139 -7.10 0.35 2.11
N ILE A 140 -6.37 1.17 1.37
CA ILE A 140 -6.50 2.63 1.50
C ILE A 140 -7.87 3.12 1.03
N THR A 141 -8.47 2.47 0.03
CA THR A 141 -9.87 2.70 -0.36
C THR A 141 -10.83 2.26 0.74
N GLU A 142 -10.61 1.08 1.32
CA GLU A 142 -11.44 0.59 2.44
C GLU A 142 -11.38 1.54 3.65
N MET A 143 -10.18 2.05 3.98
CA MET A 143 -9.98 2.93 5.12
C MET A 143 -10.68 4.29 4.97
N ILE A 144 -10.79 4.83 3.75
CA ILE A 144 -11.50 6.11 3.54
C ILE A 144 -12.99 5.95 3.31
N THR A 145 -13.47 4.79 2.88
CA THR A 145 -14.90 4.58 2.58
C THR A 145 -15.63 3.73 3.61
N GLY A 146 -14.92 2.91 4.38
CA GLY A 146 -15.48 1.88 5.25
C GLY A 146 -16.09 0.69 4.51
N VAL A 147 -15.90 0.60 3.19
CA VAL A 147 -16.33 -0.55 2.39
C VAL A 147 -15.29 -1.65 2.52
N ASP A 148 -15.72 -2.85 2.89
CA ASP A 148 -14.91 -4.07 2.83
C ASP A 148 -14.99 -4.65 1.41
N ILE A 149 -13.95 -4.39 0.61
CA ILE A 149 -13.89 -4.75 -0.81
C ILE A 149 -13.88 -6.27 -0.93
N VAL A 150 -13.03 -6.96 -0.18
CA VAL A 150 -12.86 -8.42 -0.29
C VAL A 150 -14.14 -9.15 0.12
N LYS A 151 -14.82 -8.74 1.20
CA LYS A 151 -16.13 -9.29 1.57
C LYS A 151 -17.16 -9.04 0.49
N THR A 152 -17.18 -7.84 -0.10
CA THR A 152 -18.11 -7.51 -1.19
C THR A 152 -17.85 -8.39 -2.42
N GLN A 153 -16.60 -8.81 -2.67
CA GLN A 153 -16.29 -9.73 -3.77
C GLN A 153 -16.98 -11.08 -3.59
N PHE A 154 -17.04 -11.59 -2.36
CA PHE A 154 -17.75 -12.84 -2.05
C PHE A 154 -19.27 -12.70 -2.20
N ILE A 155 -19.84 -11.57 -1.76
CA ILE A 155 -21.28 -11.28 -1.92
C ILE A 155 -21.67 -11.30 -3.40
N VAL A 156 -20.94 -10.53 -4.22
CA VAL A 156 -21.21 -10.46 -5.66
C VAL A 156 -20.93 -11.80 -6.35
N ALA A 157 -19.87 -12.52 -5.97
CA ALA A 157 -19.58 -13.84 -6.53
C ALA A 157 -20.67 -14.88 -6.22
N ALA A 158 -21.46 -14.68 -5.15
CA ALA A 158 -22.63 -15.50 -4.84
C ALA A 158 -23.86 -15.15 -5.69
N GLY A 159 -23.77 -14.15 -6.58
CA GLY A 159 -24.88 -13.69 -7.44
C GLY A 159 -25.78 -12.64 -6.78
N GLU A 160 -25.42 -12.16 -5.59
CA GLU A 160 -26.15 -11.09 -4.90
C GLU A 160 -25.85 -9.73 -5.55
N ALA A 161 -26.78 -8.79 -5.40
CA ALA A 161 -26.58 -7.41 -5.82
C ALA A 161 -25.54 -6.69 -4.94
N LEU A 162 -24.98 -5.59 -5.46
CA LEU A 162 -24.14 -4.70 -4.67
C LEU A 162 -24.88 -4.23 -3.40
N PRO A 163 -24.26 -4.32 -2.20
CA PRO A 163 -24.93 -3.99 -0.95
C PRO A 163 -25.05 -2.48 -0.69
N PHE A 164 -24.60 -1.64 -1.61
CA PHE A 164 -24.64 -0.18 -1.54
C PHE A 164 -24.70 0.43 -2.93
N SER A 165 -25.28 1.62 -3.01
CA SER A 165 -25.40 2.46 -4.20
C SER A 165 -24.31 3.53 -4.25
N GLN A 166 -24.11 4.15 -5.42
CA GLN A 166 -23.06 5.17 -5.63
C GLN A 166 -23.22 6.38 -4.69
N ASN A 167 -24.46 6.77 -4.36
CA ASN A 167 -24.78 7.92 -3.51
C ASN A 167 -24.66 7.62 -2.00
N GLU A 168 -24.41 6.38 -1.60
CA GLU A 168 -24.13 6.00 -0.21
C GLU A 168 -22.62 6.01 0.11
N LEU A 169 -21.78 6.16 -0.91
CA LEU A 169 -20.32 6.20 -0.77
C LEU A 169 -19.84 7.63 -0.50
N GLU A 170 -19.03 7.78 0.54
CA GLU A 170 -18.41 9.04 0.91
C GLU A 170 -16.93 8.85 1.22
N ILE A 171 -16.12 9.85 0.87
CA ILE A 171 -14.71 9.93 1.28
C ILE A 171 -14.66 10.46 2.72
N ARG A 172 -14.06 9.68 3.62
CA ARG A 172 -13.82 10.06 5.01
C ARG A 172 -12.32 10.08 5.27
N GLY A 173 -11.75 11.28 5.35
CA GLY A 173 -10.34 11.48 5.67
C GLY A 173 -9.40 11.10 4.52
N HIS A 174 -8.22 10.60 4.89
CA HIS A 174 -7.12 10.28 3.98
C HIS A 174 -6.39 9.05 4.47
N ALA A 175 -5.91 8.20 3.56
CA ALA A 175 -5.14 7.02 3.90
C ALA A 175 -3.87 6.89 3.05
N PHE A 176 -2.85 6.28 3.64
CA PHE A 176 -1.59 5.90 2.99
C PHE A 176 -1.32 4.41 3.18
N GLU A 177 -0.74 3.77 2.18
CA GLU A 177 -0.14 2.45 2.26
C GLU A 177 1.36 2.54 1.99
N ALA A 178 2.14 1.77 2.75
CA ALA A 178 3.57 1.56 2.52
C ALA A 178 3.85 0.05 2.49
N ARG A 179 4.43 -0.42 1.38
CA ARG A 179 4.80 -1.82 1.20
C ARG A 179 6.17 -2.10 1.78
N ILE A 180 6.23 -2.87 2.86
CA ILE A 180 7.49 -3.19 3.54
C ILE A 180 8.08 -4.45 2.91
N TYR A 181 9.23 -4.31 2.26
CA TYR A 181 9.95 -5.40 1.60
C TYR A 181 11.23 -5.76 2.36
N ALA A 182 11.60 -7.04 2.31
CA ALA A 182 12.93 -7.52 2.63
C ALA A 182 13.87 -7.27 1.44
N GLU A 183 14.33 -6.03 1.31
CA GLU A 183 15.23 -5.57 0.26
C GLU A 183 16.15 -4.46 0.80
N ASP A 184 17.25 -4.21 0.09
CA ASP A 184 18.19 -3.13 0.42
C ASP A 184 18.15 -1.99 -0.62
N PRO A 185 17.41 -0.89 -0.36
CA PRO A 185 17.33 0.24 -1.28
C PRO A 185 18.67 0.88 -1.64
N LEU A 186 19.66 0.86 -0.75
CA LEU A 186 20.97 1.50 -0.97
C LEU A 186 21.88 0.65 -1.85
N HIS A 187 21.64 -0.66 -1.92
CA HIS A 187 22.37 -1.59 -2.77
C HIS A 187 21.55 -2.03 -3.98
N GLY A 188 20.78 -1.11 -4.56
CA GLY A 188 20.02 -1.37 -5.78
C GLY A 188 18.79 -2.24 -5.56
N PHE A 189 18.26 -2.26 -4.34
CA PHE A 189 17.07 -3.01 -3.93
C PHE A 189 17.20 -4.51 -4.14
N VAL A 190 18.38 -5.04 -3.86
CA VAL A 190 18.59 -6.48 -3.84
C VAL A 190 17.70 -7.11 -2.77
N PRO A 191 17.00 -8.23 -3.05
CA PRO A 191 16.26 -8.96 -2.02
C PRO A 191 17.18 -9.38 -0.86
N SER A 192 16.64 -9.38 0.35
CA SER A 192 17.33 -9.74 1.59
C SER A 192 16.67 -10.98 2.21
N PRO A 193 16.88 -12.18 1.65
CA PRO A 193 16.39 -13.42 2.27
C PRO A 193 17.09 -13.66 3.60
N GLY A 194 16.40 -14.34 4.52
CA GLY A 194 16.91 -14.62 5.85
C GLY A 194 15.82 -14.82 6.89
N LYS A 195 16.22 -15.14 8.12
CA LYS A 195 15.30 -15.35 9.23
C LYS A 195 15.00 -14.03 9.92
N ILE A 196 13.71 -13.71 10.08
CA ILE A 196 13.28 -12.59 10.92
C ILE A 196 13.54 -12.98 12.38
N THR A 197 14.51 -12.34 13.00
CA THR A 197 14.93 -12.64 14.39
C THR A 197 14.12 -11.88 15.41
N ARG A 198 13.57 -10.73 15.01
CA ARG A 198 12.67 -9.93 15.84
C ARG A 198 11.66 -9.19 14.97
N LEU A 199 10.40 -9.19 15.39
CA LEU A 199 9.32 -8.50 14.70
C LEU A 199 8.43 -7.73 15.68
N LEU A 200 8.36 -6.41 15.52
CA LEU A 200 7.37 -5.56 16.18
C LEU A 200 6.59 -4.80 15.11
N MET A 201 5.31 -5.10 14.96
CA MET A 201 4.42 -4.37 14.06
C MET A 201 3.83 -3.14 14.78
N PRO A 202 3.58 -2.04 14.07
CA PRO A 202 2.94 -0.86 14.66
C PRO A 202 1.47 -1.14 14.93
N ALA A 203 0.88 -0.40 15.88
CA ALA A 203 -0.51 -0.56 16.27
C ALA A 203 -1.16 0.79 16.64
N GLY A 204 -2.38 0.74 17.16
CA GLY A 204 -3.09 1.89 17.69
C GLY A 204 -4.01 2.59 16.67
N PRO A 205 -4.63 3.71 17.07
CA PRO A 205 -5.71 4.32 16.31
C PRO A 205 -5.31 4.74 14.89
N GLY A 206 -6.13 4.33 13.92
CA GLY A 206 -5.93 4.66 12.51
C GLY A 206 -4.71 3.97 11.88
N VAL A 207 -4.22 2.88 12.47
CA VAL A 207 -3.15 2.03 11.90
C VAL A 207 -3.73 0.64 11.65
N ARG A 208 -3.54 0.15 10.43
CA ARG A 208 -3.85 -1.22 10.00
C ARG A 208 -2.57 -1.84 9.46
N VAL A 209 -2.34 -3.12 9.78
CA VAL A 209 -1.22 -3.88 9.26
C VAL A 209 -1.76 -5.17 8.67
N ASP A 210 -1.51 -5.35 7.37
CA ASP A 210 -1.76 -6.62 6.69
C ASP A 210 -0.41 -7.32 6.55
N SER A 211 -0.19 -8.45 7.21
CA SER A 211 1.10 -9.14 7.21
C SER A 211 0.95 -10.65 6.97
N GLY A 212 1.94 -11.23 6.29
CA GLY A 212 2.08 -12.68 6.10
C GLY A 212 3.26 -13.30 6.85
N VAL A 213 3.95 -12.55 7.72
CA VAL A 213 5.17 -12.99 8.41
C VAL A 213 5.03 -12.89 9.93
N TYR A 214 5.87 -13.63 10.64
CA TYR A 214 5.94 -13.65 12.10
C TYR A 214 7.40 -13.74 12.57
N GLU A 215 7.66 -13.48 13.86
CA GLU A 215 9.00 -13.65 14.42
C GLU A 215 9.48 -15.10 14.27
N GLY A 216 10.67 -15.30 13.70
CA GLY A 216 11.20 -16.61 13.35
C GLY A 216 10.89 -17.08 11.93
N PHE A 217 10.07 -16.36 11.17
CA PHE A 217 9.77 -16.67 9.77
C PHE A 217 11.03 -16.55 8.88
N GLU A 218 11.16 -17.45 7.90
CA GLU A 218 12.27 -17.49 6.96
C GLU A 218 11.85 -16.92 5.60
N VAL A 219 12.40 -15.76 5.26
CA VAL A 219 12.17 -15.10 3.97
C VAL A 219 13.02 -15.79 2.91
N GLY A 220 12.37 -16.54 2.03
CA GLY A 220 13.02 -17.26 0.93
C GLY A 220 13.29 -16.39 -0.30
N PRO A 221 14.16 -16.84 -1.22
CA PRO A 221 14.48 -16.12 -2.46
C PRO A 221 13.49 -16.37 -3.61
N TYR A 222 12.49 -17.23 -3.42
CA TYR A 222 11.64 -17.74 -4.49
C TYR A 222 10.38 -16.91 -4.76
N TYR A 223 9.98 -16.08 -3.80
CA TYR A 223 8.75 -15.30 -3.86
C TYR A 223 9.05 -13.80 -3.79
N ASP A 224 8.01 -13.00 -3.99
CA ASP A 224 8.06 -11.57 -3.74
C ASP A 224 8.49 -11.31 -2.27
N PRO A 225 9.48 -10.42 -2.01
CA PRO A 225 10.03 -10.24 -0.68
C PRO A 225 9.19 -9.33 0.23
N MET A 226 7.92 -9.05 -0.09
CA MET A 226 7.02 -8.26 0.73
C MET A 226 6.72 -8.96 2.07
N LEU A 227 6.95 -8.24 3.16
CA LEU A 227 6.75 -8.72 4.54
C LEU A 227 5.38 -8.34 5.08
N MET A 228 5.00 -7.08 4.87
CA MET A 228 3.75 -6.50 5.35
C MET A 228 3.41 -5.23 4.59
N LYS A 229 2.14 -4.83 4.70
CA LYS A 229 1.65 -3.52 4.30
C LYS A 229 1.32 -2.77 5.57
N ILE A 230 1.85 -1.56 5.72
CA ILE A 230 1.45 -0.65 6.78
C ILE A 230 0.50 0.35 6.17
N ILE A 231 -0.71 0.42 6.72
CA ILE A 231 -1.75 1.32 6.26
C ILE A 231 -2.09 2.27 7.40
N THR A 232 -2.17 3.56 7.08
CA THR A 232 -2.58 4.56 8.06
C THR A 232 -3.68 5.44 7.52
N TRP A 233 -4.60 5.83 8.40
CA TRP A 233 -5.69 6.73 8.11
C TRP A 233 -5.63 7.96 9.01
N GLY A 234 -6.09 9.12 8.54
CA GLY A 234 -6.25 10.35 9.30
C GLY A 234 -7.40 11.20 8.77
N ARG A 235 -7.84 12.21 9.53
CA ARG A 235 -8.93 13.12 9.07
C ARG A 235 -8.50 13.99 7.89
N ASN A 236 -7.20 14.11 7.67
CA ASN A 236 -6.60 14.76 6.53
C ASN A 236 -5.27 14.08 6.20
N ARG A 237 -4.73 14.41 5.02
CA ARG A 237 -3.46 13.88 4.52
C ARG A 237 -2.31 14.04 5.52
N GLU A 238 -2.19 15.17 6.18
CA GLU A 238 -1.10 15.42 7.13
C GLU A 238 -1.18 14.56 8.40
N GLU A 239 -2.39 14.34 8.92
CA GLU A 239 -2.60 13.43 10.05
C GLU A 239 -2.28 11.98 9.69
N ALA A 240 -2.73 11.51 8.52
CA ALA A 240 -2.38 10.19 8.01
C ALA A 240 -0.86 10.05 7.82
N ARG A 241 -0.21 11.05 7.22
CA ARG A 241 1.25 11.10 7.02
C ARG A 241 2.03 11.01 8.33
N LYS A 242 1.64 11.80 9.34
CA LYS A 242 2.27 11.76 10.67
C LYS A 242 2.07 10.41 11.36
N ARG A 243 0.89 9.79 11.22
CA ARG A 243 0.64 8.43 11.72
C ARG A 243 1.52 7.40 11.00
N MET A 244 1.71 7.52 9.69
CA MET A 244 2.61 6.66 8.94
C MET A 244 4.05 6.77 9.44
N ILE A 245 4.58 7.99 9.59
CA ILE A 245 5.94 8.21 10.12
C ILE A 245 6.11 7.56 11.48
N ARG A 246 5.15 7.78 12.39
CA ARG A 246 5.15 7.16 13.72
C ARG A 246 5.10 5.63 13.64
N SER A 247 4.26 5.07 12.78
CA SER A 247 4.15 3.61 12.57
C SER A 247 5.45 3.02 12.04
N LEU A 248 6.09 3.70 11.07
CA LEU A 248 7.41 3.31 10.54
C LEU A 248 8.51 3.39 11.61
N HIS A 249 8.43 4.32 12.56
CA HIS A 249 9.36 4.45 13.68
C HIS A 249 9.17 3.36 14.75
N GLU A 250 7.92 2.95 14.99
CA GLU A 250 7.55 1.85 15.91
C GLU A 250 7.86 0.46 15.34
N THR A 251 7.87 0.31 14.02
CA THR A 251 8.11 -0.98 13.36
C THR A 251 9.55 -1.47 13.63
N ILE A 252 9.71 -2.72 14.05
CA ILE A 252 11.01 -3.38 14.18
C ILE A 252 11.00 -4.65 13.32
N VAL A 253 11.99 -4.77 12.44
CA VAL A 253 12.28 -6.00 11.68
C VAL A 253 13.78 -6.19 11.77
N GLU A 254 14.23 -7.24 12.46
CA GLU A 254 15.65 -7.60 12.60
C GLU A 254 15.92 -8.95 11.94
N GLY A 255 17.16 -9.16 11.47
CA GLY A 255 17.59 -10.39 10.78
C GLY A 255 17.55 -10.32 9.26
N VAL A 256 16.80 -9.38 8.69
CA VAL A 256 16.80 -9.05 7.25
C VAL A 256 16.89 -7.53 7.05
N THR A 257 17.44 -7.08 5.93
CA THR A 257 17.41 -5.68 5.52
C THR A 257 16.04 -5.34 4.96
N THR A 258 15.52 -4.15 5.27
CA THR A 258 14.21 -3.70 4.79
C THR A 258 14.25 -2.30 4.20
N ASN A 259 13.21 -1.95 3.44
CA ASN A 259 13.01 -0.62 2.89
C ASN A 259 12.30 0.37 3.86
N LEU A 260 12.23 0.08 5.16
CA LEU A 260 11.60 0.97 6.16
C LEU A 260 12.22 2.38 6.19
N ASP A 261 13.54 2.49 6.08
CA ASP A 261 14.25 3.78 6.05
C ASP A 261 13.86 4.61 4.80
N LEU A 262 13.63 3.96 3.66
CA LEU A 262 13.20 4.61 2.42
C LEU A 262 11.82 5.25 2.61
N HIS A 263 10.86 4.49 3.11
CA HIS A 263 9.51 4.98 3.36
C HIS A 263 9.54 6.18 4.33
N SER A 264 10.22 6.01 5.47
CA SER A 264 10.32 7.09 6.49
C SER A 264 10.94 8.36 5.90
N PHE A 265 11.94 8.23 5.04
CA PHE A 265 12.54 9.37 4.35
C PHE A 265 11.54 10.04 3.38
N VAL A 266 10.90 9.25 2.50
CA VAL A 266 9.93 9.76 1.50
C VAL A 266 8.78 10.51 2.18
N PHE A 267 8.21 9.97 3.26
CA PHE A 267 7.13 10.62 4.00
C PHE A 267 7.54 11.98 4.61
N THR A 268 8.84 12.24 4.81
CA THR A 268 9.36 13.53 5.28
C THR A 268 9.85 14.46 4.17
N TYR A 269 9.88 13.98 2.92
CA TYR A 269 10.45 14.72 1.81
C TYR A 269 9.54 15.89 1.38
N PRO A 270 10.06 17.13 1.19
CA PRO A 270 9.22 18.32 0.99
C PRO A 270 8.22 18.23 -0.16
N ARG A 271 8.58 17.64 -1.31
CA ARG A 271 7.66 17.47 -2.44
C ARG A 271 6.56 16.45 -2.13
N PHE A 272 6.89 15.36 -1.44
CA PHE A 272 5.90 14.39 -0.96
C PHE A 272 4.92 15.04 0.03
N VAL A 273 5.42 15.85 0.98
CA VAL A 273 4.59 16.58 1.95
C VAL A 273 3.60 17.51 1.24
N LYS A 274 4.02 18.17 0.16
CA LYS A 274 3.15 19.03 -0.67
C LYS A 274 2.20 18.24 -1.59
N GLY A 275 2.34 16.94 -1.70
CA GLY A 275 1.56 16.12 -2.64
C GLY A 275 1.94 16.35 -4.10
N ASP A 276 3.15 16.87 -4.36
CA ASP A 276 3.71 17.10 -5.70
C ASP A 276 4.45 15.84 -6.18
N LEU A 277 3.68 14.92 -6.76
CA LEU A 277 4.06 13.56 -7.11
C LEU A 277 3.95 13.32 -8.61
N TYR A 278 4.72 12.35 -9.11
CA TYR A 278 4.71 11.85 -10.49
C TYR A 278 5.47 10.52 -10.53
N THR A 279 5.25 9.72 -11.58
CA THR A 279 5.76 8.32 -11.68
C THR A 279 7.28 8.17 -11.55
N ARG A 280 8.04 9.22 -11.87
CA ARG A 280 9.51 9.27 -11.75
C ARG A 280 10.01 9.94 -10.46
N PHE A 281 9.15 10.13 -9.47
CA PHE A 281 9.47 10.88 -8.26
C PHE A 281 10.75 10.36 -7.56
N ILE A 282 10.89 9.04 -7.39
CA ILE A 282 12.05 8.45 -6.67
C ILE A 282 13.35 8.71 -7.45
N GLU A 283 13.32 8.51 -8.77
CA GLU A 283 14.48 8.66 -9.65
C GLU A 283 14.89 10.13 -9.82
N ASP A 284 13.96 11.00 -10.20
CA ASP A 284 14.26 12.40 -10.54
C ASP A 284 14.63 13.22 -9.30
N GLU A 285 14.03 12.92 -8.14
CA GLU A 285 14.42 13.55 -6.87
C GLU A 285 15.69 12.93 -6.26
N ARG A 286 16.26 11.88 -6.89
CA ARG A 286 17.46 11.17 -6.40
C ARG A 286 17.32 10.73 -4.94
N ILE A 287 16.13 10.19 -4.61
CA ILE A 287 15.75 9.86 -3.22
C ILE A 287 16.78 8.94 -2.58
N ILE A 288 17.17 7.88 -3.29
CA ILE A 288 18.13 6.87 -2.80
C ILE A 288 19.48 7.48 -2.44
N GLU A 289 19.96 8.45 -3.22
CA GLU A 289 21.22 9.11 -2.94
C GLU A 289 21.11 10.05 -1.74
N LYS A 290 19.99 10.79 -1.63
CA LYS A 290 19.74 11.72 -0.54
C LYS A 290 19.53 11.01 0.81
N MET A 291 19.01 9.79 0.80
CA MET A 291 18.79 9.01 2.01
C MET A 291 20.00 8.20 2.49
N LYS A 292 21.15 8.23 1.82
CA LYS A 292 22.34 7.41 2.18
C LYS A 292 22.74 7.48 3.65
N ASN A 293 22.62 8.67 4.26
CA ASN A 293 22.95 8.91 5.66
C ASN A 293 21.72 9.02 6.56
N TYR A 294 20.52 8.75 6.01
CA TYR A 294 19.30 8.78 6.76
C TYR A 294 19.13 7.48 7.54
N LYS A 295 18.74 7.62 8.81
CA LYS A 295 18.26 6.51 9.63
C LYS A 295 16.96 6.94 10.26
N ARG A 296 15.92 6.13 10.09
CA ARG A 296 14.66 6.38 10.80
C ARG A 296 14.91 6.35 12.30
N GLN A 297 14.14 7.13 13.04
CA GLN A 297 14.17 7.07 14.49
C GLN A 297 13.45 5.79 14.93
N VAL A 298 14.19 4.78 15.36
CA VAL A 298 13.57 3.56 15.90
C VAL A 298 13.11 3.85 17.32
N MET A 299 11.80 3.77 17.58
CA MET A 299 11.28 3.84 18.95
C MET A 299 11.69 2.56 19.66
N ARG A 300 12.64 2.67 20.60
CA ARG A 300 13.00 1.54 21.43
C ARG A 300 11.86 1.30 22.42
N ALA A 301 11.31 0.09 22.40
CA ALA A 301 10.58 -0.41 23.56
C ALA A 301 11.50 -0.25 24.79
N PRO A 302 10.96 0.12 25.97
CA PRO A 302 11.72 0.06 27.20
C PRO A 302 12.36 -1.33 27.30
N PRO A 303 13.62 -1.46 27.77
CA PRO A 303 14.21 -2.76 27.98
C PRO A 303 13.23 -3.58 28.81
N VAL A 304 12.81 -4.74 28.28
CA VAL A 304 12.19 -5.77 29.11
C VAL A 304 13.22 -5.99 30.19
N ALA A 305 12.88 -5.70 31.45
CA ALA A 305 13.76 -6.02 32.56
C ALA A 305 14.14 -7.48 32.37
N ALA A 306 15.41 -7.73 32.01
CA ALA A 306 15.95 -9.08 31.96
C ALA A 306 15.53 -9.68 33.30
N GLY A 307 14.74 -10.75 33.24
CA GLY A 307 14.03 -11.28 34.39
C GLY A 307 14.93 -11.19 35.59
N GLU A 308 14.48 -10.50 36.65
CA GLU A 308 14.99 -10.82 37.96
C GLU A 308 14.88 -12.33 38.03
N GLU A 309 16.03 -13.01 38.02
CA GLU A 309 16.14 -14.41 38.40
C GLU A 309 15.17 -14.57 39.55
N SER A 310 14.26 -15.52 39.40
CA SER A 310 13.32 -15.93 40.42
C SER A 310 14.09 -16.13 41.73
N LYS A 311 14.22 -15.07 42.53
CA LYS A 311 14.56 -15.16 43.93
C LYS A 311 13.38 -15.92 44.49
N GLU A 312 13.61 -17.21 44.74
CA GLU A 312 12.74 -18.09 45.49
C GLU A 312 12.09 -17.27 46.59
N ARG A 313 10.81 -16.91 46.40
CA ARG A 313 9.98 -16.49 47.50
C ARG A 313 9.81 -17.76 48.32
N LYS A 314 10.60 -17.90 49.37
CA LYS A 314 10.22 -18.74 50.50
C LYS A 314 8.86 -18.25 50.95
N GLU A 315 7.82 -19.02 50.62
CA GLU A 315 6.52 -18.91 51.26
C GLU A 315 6.74 -19.21 52.75
N GLU A 316 6.88 -18.16 53.55
CA GLU A 316 6.47 -18.25 54.94
C GLU A 316 4.95 -18.20 54.95
N GLU A 317 4.34 -19.37 55.13
CA GLU A 317 2.96 -19.52 55.56
C GLU A 317 2.69 -18.60 56.76
N ARG A 318 2.02 -17.48 56.52
CA ARG A 318 1.26 -16.79 57.56
C ARG A 318 -0.22 -17.00 57.28
N SER A 319 -0.72 -18.12 57.79
CA SER A 319 -2.16 -18.32 57.98
C SER A 319 -2.71 -17.16 58.82
N ARG A 320 -3.54 -16.31 58.20
CA ARG A 320 -4.48 -15.46 58.93
C ARG A 320 -5.87 -16.03 58.67
N PRO A 321 -6.63 -16.43 59.71
CA PRO A 321 -7.99 -16.89 59.50
C PRO A 321 -8.83 -15.71 58.99
N VAL A 322 -9.47 -15.90 57.85
CA VAL A 322 -10.41 -14.94 57.29
C VAL A 322 -11.71 -15.11 58.05
N ASP A 323 -12.10 -14.09 58.81
CA ASP A 323 -13.36 -14.05 59.54
C ASP A 323 -14.52 -13.85 58.54
N ALA A 324 -15.43 -14.84 58.49
CA ALA A 324 -16.55 -14.92 57.56
C ALA A 324 -17.53 -13.74 57.69
N TRP A 325 -17.44 -12.95 58.77
CA TRP A 325 -18.26 -11.76 58.98
C TRP A 325 -17.76 -10.50 58.27
N SER A 326 -16.52 -10.49 57.74
CA SER A 326 -15.97 -9.31 57.06
C SER A 326 -16.39 -9.16 55.57
N VAL A 327 -16.93 -10.23 54.97
CA VAL A 327 -17.32 -10.27 53.55
C VAL A 327 -18.80 -9.91 53.33
N ALA A 328 -19.64 -9.96 54.38
CA ALA A 328 -21.08 -9.72 54.27
C ALA A 328 -21.50 -8.24 54.32
N SER A 329 -20.59 -7.28 54.56
CA SER A 329 -20.93 -5.86 54.76
C SER A 329 -20.64 -4.95 53.55
N ARG A 330 -20.31 -5.51 52.37
CA ARG A 330 -20.03 -4.72 51.15
C ARG A 330 -20.98 -4.98 49.99
N LEU A 331 -22.09 -5.68 50.22
CA LEU A 331 -23.18 -5.85 49.27
C LEU A 331 -24.51 -5.46 49.91
N SER A 332 -24.74 -4.15 50.08
CA SER A 332 -26.09 -3.59 50.10
C SER A 332 -26.05 -2.07 49.99
N TRP A 333 -26.88 -1.55 49.07
CA TRP A 333 -27.20 -0.17 48.68
C TRP A 333 -26.40 0.42 47.52
#